data_AF-A0A5C6ATR1-F1
#
_entry.id   AF-A0A5C6ATR1-F1
#
_cell.length_a   1.000
_cell.length_b   1.000
_cell.length_c   1.000
_cell.angle_alpha   90.00
_cell.angle_beta   90.00
_cell.angle_gamma   90.00
#
_symmetry.space_group_name_H-M   'P 1'
#
loop_
_entity.id
_entity.type
_entity.pdbx_description
1 polymer ?
#
loop_
_entity_poly.entity_id
_entity_poly.type
_entity_poly.pdbx_seq_one_letter_code
_entity_poly.pdbx_strand_id
1 'polypeptide(L)'
;MPTMLKSQRAPRPTVLFALLAVSLISSRTLCADEPNVFLIEEDWELVINDPAPAINSPQVAFFMYPDAGREDVYFQLQMNYAAEEGYSSGGFRVSAILGETPVDEERSRTRETLNMDGDRLRWTSAMAIFDGQLMYAVKDGQGIQWGSFGGPDYLVRMDRDGISNLNQYDPAKSIEAVDIGFGGNRVSSIRLRRVRYIDTTGNVHTVQVQESAD
;
A
#
# COMPACT_ATOMS: atom_id res chain seq x y z
N MET A 1 -102.46 -16.77 -6.24
CA MET A 1 -102.62 -16.14 -4.91
C MET A 1 -101.27 -15.55 -4.50
N PRO A 2 -101.24 -14.37 -3.87
CA PRO A 2 -101.16 -13.04 -4.48
C PRO A 2 -99.70 -12.53 -4.60
N THR A 3 -99.27 -11.90 -5.69
CA THR A 3 -99.48 -10.49 -6.14
C THR A 3 -98.38 -9.53 -5.65
N MET A 4 -97.94 -8.67 -6.58
CA MET A 4 -97.35 -7.33 -6.41
C MET A 4 -95.84 -7.23 -6.13
N LEU A 5 -95.11 -6.26 -6.67
CA LEU A 5 -95.20 -5.39 -7.87
C LEU A 5 -93.93 -4.52 -7.80
N LYS A 6 -93.27 -4.34 -8.95
CA LYS A 6 -92.43 -3.20 -9.39
C LYS A 6 -91.53 -2.48 -8.37
N SER A 7 -90.26 -2.30 -8.75
CA SER A 7 -89.75 -0.93 -8.95
C SER A 7 -88.50 -0.92 -9.83
N GLN A 8 -88.63 -0.30 -11.01
CA GLN A 8 -87.53 0.11 -11.87
C GLN A 8 -86.86 1.37 -11.29
N ARG A 9 -85.53 1.41 -11.26
CA ARG A 9 -84.75 2.65 -11.37
C ARG A 9 -83.48 2.40 -12.18
N ALA A 10 -83.37 3.08 -13.32
CA ALA A 10 -82.11 3.39 -13.99
C ALA A 10 -81.82 4.90 -13.80
N PRO A 11 -80.71 5.44 -14.32
CA PRO A 11 -79.31 5.17 -13.99
C PRO A 11 -78.70 6.40 -13.27
N ARG A 12 -77.50 6.25 -12.68
CA ARG A 12 -76.66 7.41 -12.31
C ARG A 12 -75.37 7.36 -13.15
N PRO A 13 -75.06 8.39 -13.95
CA PRO A 13 -73.75 8.49 -14.58
C PRO A 13 -72.77 8.97 -13.51
N THR A 14 -71.91 8.08 -13.01
CA THR A 14 -70.79 8.49 -12.16
C THR A 14 -69.68 8.98 -13.07
N VAL A 15 -69.37 10.26 -12.89
CA VAL A 15 -68.34 11.04 -13.56
C VAL A 15 -66.96 10.41 -13.33
N LEU A 16 -66.21 10.37 -14.42
CA LEU A 16 -64.78 10.07 -14.58
C LEU A 16 -63.93 10.76 -13.49
N PHE A 17 -63.11 10.01 -12.76
CA PHE A 17 -61.93 10.56 -12.07
C PHE A 17 -60.69 9.86 -12.61
N ALA A 18 -59.84 10.65 -13.25
CA ALA A 18 -58.55 10.27 -13.79
C ALA A 18 -57.60 9.84 -12.67
N LEU A 19 -57.14 8.60 -12.71
CA LEU A 19 -55.98 8.13 -11.95
C LEU A 19 -54.78 8.17 -12.90
N LEU A 20 -54.19 9.36 -13.01
CA LEU A 20 -52.84 9.48 -13.54
C LEU A 20 -51.90 9.00 -12.42
N ALA A 21 -51.55 7.72 -12.45
CA ALA A 21 -50.54 7.16 -11.57
C ALA A 21 -49.18 7.73 -11.98
N VAL A 22 -48.83 8.89 -11.42
CA VAL A 22 -47.47 9.43 -11.48
C VAL A 22 -46.60 8.47 -10.70
N SER A 23 -45.97 7.55 -11.43
CA SER A 23 -44.93 6.68 -10.90
C SER A 23 -43.75 7.58 -10.56
N LEU A 24 -43.66 7.98 -9.29
CA LEU A 24 -42.48 8.60 -8.72
C LEU A 24 -41.34 7.59 -8.85
N ILE A 25 -40.62 7.65 -9.96
CA ILE A 25 -39.33 7.00 -10.12
C ILE A 25 -38.43 7.71 -9.11
N SER A 26 -38.32 7.14 -7.91
CA SER A 26 -37.29 7.53 -6.96
C SER A 26 -35.96 7.23 -7.63
N SER A 27 -35.35 8.25 -8.22
CA SER A 27 -33.95 8.23 -8.62
C SER A 27 -33.14 7.97 -7.35
N ARG A 28 -32.88 6.70 -7.05
CA ARG A 28 -31.84 6.34 -6.11
C ARG A 28 -30.54 6.70 -6.82
N THR A 29 -29.97 7.84 -6.45
CA THR A 29 -28.57 8.10 -6.72
C THR A 29 -27.82 6.96 -6.04
N LEU A 30 -27.42 5.94 -6.81
CA LEU A 30 -26.36 5.06 -6.36
C LEU A 30 -25.13 5.96 -6.26
N CYS A 31 -24.82 6.41 -5.05
CA CYS A 31 -23.45 6.80 -4.75
C CYS A 31 -22.62 5.54 -4.99
N ALA A 32 -21.93 5.48 -6.13
CA ALA A 32 -20.87 4.52 -6.30
C ALA A 32 -19.86 4.84 -5.22
N ASP A 33 -19.68 3.91 -4.28
CA ASP A 33 -18.65 4.00 -3.26
C ASP A 33 -17.31 4.09 -4.01
N GLU A 34 -16.45 5.04 -3.62
CA GLU A 34 -15.15 5.16 -4.29
C GLU A 34 -14.35 3.87 -4.09
N PRO A 35 -13.69 3.34 -5.14
CA PRO A 35 -12.90 2.12 -5.00
C PRO A 35 -11.85 2.28 -3.91
N ASN A 36 -11.88 1.40 -2.92
CA ASN A 36 -10.86 1.37 -1.87
C ASN A 36 -9.55 0.84 -2.45
N VAL A 37 -8.44 1.56 -2.27
CA VAL A 37 -7.09 1.08 -2.53
C VAL A 37 -6.72 0.09 -1.44
N PHE A 38 -6.30 -1.11 -1.84
CA PHE A 38 -5.91 -2.17 -0.90
C PHE A 38 -4.47 -2.61 -1.06
N LEU A 39 -3.80 -2.25 -2.15
CA LEU A 39 -2.40 -2.56 -2.41
C LEU A 39 -1.70 -1.35 -3.01
N ILE A 40 -0.54 -1.03 -2.45
CA ILE A 40 0.42 -0.05 -2.95
C ILE A 40 1.71 -0.78 -3.32
N GLU A 41 2.31 -0.42 -4.44
CA GLU A 41 3.65 -0.86 -4.82
C GLU A 41 4.54 0.31 -5.20
N GLU A 42 5.76 0.34 -4.67
CA GLU A 42 6.78 1.35 -4.97
C GLU A 42 8.01 0.70 -5.61
N ASP A 43 8.42 1.20 -6.78
CA ASP A 43 9.64 0.76 -7.42
C ASP A 43 10.80 1.69 -7.07
N TRP A 44 11.79 1.13 -6.39
CA TRP A 44 12.94 1.87 -5.90
C TRP A 44 14.20 1.55 -6.71
N GLU A 45 15.12 2.51 -6.70
CA GLU A 45 16.48 2.35 -7.18
C GLU A 45 17.48 3.00 -6.22
N LEU A 46 18.50 2.25 -5.85
CA LEU A 46 19.65 2.70 -5.05
C LEU A 46 20.92 2.45 -5.85
N VAL A 47 21.76 3.48 -5.99
CA VAL A 47 23.07 3.37 -6.65
C VAL A 47 24.17 3.61 -5.62
N ILE A 48 25.08 2.65 -5.50
CA ILE A 48 26.19 2.67 -4.54
C ILE A 48 27.39 3.41 -5.15
N ASN A 49 28.12 4.15 -4.31
CA ASN A 49 29.32 4.90 -4.66
C ASN A 49 30.43 4.54 -3.67
N ASP A 50 31.55 3.97 -4.10
CA ASP A 50 32.70 3.61 -3.25
C ASP A 50 32.28 2.98 -1.91
N PRO A 51 31.69 1.75 -1.87
CA PRO A 51 31.28 1.16 -0.60
C PRO A 51 32.49 0.79 0.28
N ALA A 52 32.30 0.81 1.60
CA ALA A 52 33.31 0.37 2.56
C ALA A 52 32.81 -0.85 3.35
N PRO A 53 32.96 -2.08 2.79
CA PRO A 53 32.42 -3.29 3.38
C PRO A 53 33.02 -3.61 4.75
N ALA A 54 34.28 -3.21 5.00
CA ALA A 54 34.95 -3.41 6.29
C ALA A 54 34.26 -2.72 7.49
N ILE A 55 33.40 -1.72 7.20
CA ILE A 55 32.62 -0.98 8.20
C ILE A 55 31.12 -0.99 7.87
N ASN A 56 30.67 -1.92 7.00
CA ASN A 56 29.27 -2.07 6.60
C ASN A 56 28.63 -0.78 6.07
N SER A 57 29.32 -0.07 5.17
CA SER A 57 28.87 1.24 4.67
C SER A 57 28.62 1.21 3.16
N PRO A 58 27.50 1.77 2.65
CA PRO A 58 26.48 2.54 3.39
C PRO A 58 25.44 1.67 4.11
N GLN A 59 24.74 2.21 5.10
CA GLN A 59 23.51 1.63 5.67
C GLN A 59 22.34 2.57 5.40
N VAL A 60 21.27 2.04 4.81
CA VAL A 60 20.14 2.85 4.31
C VAL A 60 18.84 2.23 4.81
N ALA A 61 17.93 3.06 5.30
CA ALA A 61 16.60 2.66 5.71
C ALA A 61 15.53 3.35 4.83
N PHE A 62 14.51 2.59 4.47
CA PHE A 62 13.33 3.02 3.74
C PHE A 62 12.12 2.77 4.63
N PHE A 63 11.17 3.69 4.61
CA PHE A 63 9.97 3.63 5.44
C PHE A 63 8.74 3.78 4.56
N MET A 64 7.70 3.02 4.87
CA MET A 64 6.43 3.05 4.14
C MET A 64 5.29 3.15 5.16
N TYR A 65 4.50 4.21 5.04
CA TYR A 65 3.39 4.51 5.95
C TYR A 65 2.06 4.22 5.26
N PRO A 66 1.19 3.35 5.80
CA PRO A 66 -0.13 3.07 5.24
C PRO A 66 -1.07 4.27 5.21
N ASP A 67 -0.84 5.23 6.11
CA ASP A 67 -1.60 6.48 6.24
C ASP A 67 -0.61 7.62 6.51
N ALA A 68 -0.60 8.65 5.65
CA ALA A 68 0.31 9.78 5.78
C ALA A 68 0.11 10.58 7.08
N GLY A 69 -1.07 10.54 7.68
CA GLY A 69 -1.38 11.17 8.96
C GLY A 69 -0.93 10.38 10.19
N ARG A 70 -0.41 9.16 10.01
CA ARG A 70 0.06 8.29 11.10
C ARG A 70 1.55 8.01 10.96
N GLU A 71 2.31 8.35 11.99
CA GLU A 71 3.76 8.10 12.07
C GLU A 71 4.09 6.90 12.98
N ASP A 72 3.11 6.45 13.75
CA ASP A 72 3.19 5.34 14.69
C ASP A 72 2.90 3.98 14.03
N VAL A 73 2.50 3.93 12.76
CA VAL A 73 2.26 2.68 12.02
C VAL A 73 3.07 2.72 10.75
N TYR A 74 4.08 1.87 10.63
CA TYR A 74 4.93 1.86 9.44
C TYR A 74 5.66 0.55 9.22
N PHE A 75 6.10 0.35 7.99
CA PHE A 75 7.04 -0.70 7.62
C PHE A 75 8.40 -0.10 7.39
N GLN A 76 9.44 -0.84 7.73
CA GLN A 76 10.83 -0.46 7.52
C GLN A 76 11.55 -1.51 6.69
N LEU A 77 12.32 -1.07 5.71
CA LEU A 77 13.33 -1.87 5.00
C LEU A 77 14.71 -1.27 5.29
N GLN A 78 15.59 -2.03 5.93
CA GLN A 78 16.96 -1.64 6.17
C GLN A 78 17.91 -2.44 5.28
N MET A 79 18.72 -1.74 4.50
CA MET A 79 19.73 -2.31 3.61
C MET A 79 21.13 -2.20 4.20
N ASN A 80 21.94 -3.21 3.90
CA ASN A 80 23.28 -3.43 4.44
C ASN A 80 23.29 -3.46 5.98
N TYR A 81 22.26 -4.07 6.55
CA TYR A 81 21.95 -3.99 7.97
C TYR A 81 23.12 -4.45 8.86
N ALA A 82 23.48 -3.63 9.83
CA ALA A 82 24.44 -3.97 10.87
C ALA A 82 23.96 -3.47 12.25
N ALA A 83 23.18 -4.28 12.96
CA ALA A 83 22.91 -4.08 14.39
C ALA A 83 23.14 -5.36 15.24
N GLU A 84 23.51 -5.14 16.51
CA GLU A 84 23.76 -6.13 17.59
C GLU A 84 22.45 -6.76 18.11
N GLU A 85 22.38 -7.92 18.77
CA GLU A 85 23.38 -8.86 19.31
C GLU A 85 23.64 -10.07 18.36
N GLY A 86 24.87 -10.59 18.36
CA GLY A 86 25.26 -11.76 17.53
C GLY A 86 25.89 -11.44 16.18
N TYR A 87 26.25 -10.17 15.95
CA TYR A 87 27.02 -9.62 14.82
C TYR A 87 26.86 -10.39 13.50
N SER A 88 25.78 -10.10 12.78
CA SER A 88 25.74 -10.38 11.34
C SER A 88 25.53 -9.07 10.62
N SER A 89 26.42 -8.75 9.70
CA SER A 89 26.34 -7.57 8.85
C SER A 89 25.82 -7.95 7.46
N GLY A 90 25.41 -6.93 6.70
CA GLY A 90 25.00 -7.09 5.32
C GLY A 90 23.59 -7.65 5.13
N GLY A 91 23.22 -7.81 3.85
CA GLY A 91 21.87 -8.13 3.43
C GLY A 91 20.87 -7.02 3.78
N PHE A 92 19.61 -7.38 3.90
CA PHE A 92 18.54 -6.50 4.35
C PHE A 92 17.71 -7.11 5.49
N ARG A 93 16.98 -6.24 6.20
CA ARG A 93 15.96 -6.56 7.20
C ARG A 93 14.68 -5.82 6.85
N VAL A 94 13.54 -6.44 7.11
CA VAL A 94 12.22 -5.81 7.03
C VAL A 94 11.53 -5.92 8.38
N SER A 95 10.80 -4.87 8.76
CA SER A 95 10.12 -4.80 10.06
C SER A 95 8.74 -4.16 9.91
N ALA A 96 7.74 -4.70 10.59
CA ALA A 96 6.44 -4.08 10.79
C ALA A 96 6.42 -3.47 12.20
N ILE A 97 6.15 -2.17 12.30
CA ILE A 97 6.29 -1.41 13.54
C ILE A 97 4.98 -0.72 13.89
N LEU A 98 4.55 -0.91 15.14
CA LEU A 98 3.38 -0.29 15.75
C LEU A 98 3.79 0.47 17.02
N GLY A 99 3.57 1.78 17.03
CA GLY A 99 4.16 2.72 17.98
C GLY A 99 5.69 2.71 17.88
N GLU A 100 6.32 2.22 18.95
CA GLU A 100 7.78 2.07 19.05
C GLU A 100 8.21 0.59 19.05
N THR A 101 7.27 -0.32 18.82
CA THR A 101 7.50 -1.77 18.99
C THR A 101 7.48 -2.46 17.62
N PRO A 102 8.56 -3.16 17.24
CA PRO A 102 8.51 -4.12 16.15
C PRO A 102 7.57 -5.26 16.54
N VAL A 103 6.51 -5.47 15.76
CA VAL A 103 5.53 -6.54 15.98
C VAL A 103 5.78 -7.77 15.12
N ASP A 104 6.51 -7.58 14.01
CA ASP A 104 6.97 -8.65 13.13
C ASP A 104 8.24 -8.19 12.40
N GLU A 105 9.18 -9.11 12.18
CA GLU A 105 10.46 -8.81 11.54
C GLU A 105 10.97 -10.02 10.76
N GLU A 106 11.51 -9.76 9.58
CA GLU A 106 12.17 -10.78 8.78
C GLU A 106 13.53 -10.30 8.30
N ARG A 107 14.45 -11.25 8.15
CA ARG A 107 15.82 -10.95 7.73
C ARG A 107 16.24 -11.79 6.54
N SER A 108 16.86 -11.13 5.58
CA SER A 108 17.46 -11.77 4.41
C SER A 108 18.37 -12.95 4.78
N ARG A 109 18.29 -14.01 3.97
CA ARG A 109 19.24 -15.13 4.06
C ARG A 109 20.64 -14.73 3.58
N THR A 110 20.71 -13.87 2.57
CA THR A 110 21.95 -13.27 2.10
C THR A 110 22.48 -12.31 3.16
N ARG A 111 23.69 -12.54 3.66
CA ARG A 111 24.37 -11.67 4.64
C ARG A 111 25.57 -10.96 4.03
N GLU A 112 25.50 -10.71 2.72
CA GLU A 112 26.57 -10.04 2.01
C GLU A 112 26.49 -8.53 2.22
N THR A 113 27.62 -7.93 2.59
CA THR A 113 27.75 -6.48 2.68
C THR A 113 27.88 -5.86 1.30
N LEU A 114 27.32 -4.68 1.08
CA LEU A 114 27.56 -3.92 -0.16
C LEU A 114 29.06 -3.65 -0.33
N ASN A 115 29.64 -4.06 -1.47
CA ASN A 115 31.07 -4.00 -1.73
C ASN A 115 31.45 -3.61 -3.16
N MET A 116 30.47 -3.39 -4.04
CA MET A 116 30.69 -3.03 -5.44
C MET A 116 30.36 -1.57 -5.71
N ASP A 117 31.36 -0.82 -6.18
CA ASP A 117 31.18 0.55 -6.66
C ASP A 117 30.29 0.57 -7.92
N GLY A 118 29.36 1.53 -7.97
CA GLY A 118 28.41 1.67 -9.07
C GLY A 118 27.33 0.59 -9.13
N ASP A 119 27.22 -0.31 -8.14
CA ASP A 119 26.14 -1.29 -8.11
C ASP A 119 24.79 -0.59 -8.01
N ARG A 120 23.81 -1.12 -8.74
CA ARG A 120 22.47 -0.56 -8.89
C ARG A 120 21.47 -1.59 -8.40
N LEU A 121 20.97 -1.35 -7.21
CA LEU A 121 19.93 -2.15 -6.59
C LEU A 121 18.57 -1.62 -7.05
N ARG A 122 17.69 -2.50 -7.50
CA ARG A 122 16.29 -2.21 -7.84
C ARG A 122 15.39 -3.21 -7.19
N TRP A 123 14.26 -2.77 -6.65
CA TRP A 123 13.27 -3.64 -6.04
C TRP A 123 11.90 -2.96 -6.05
N THR A 124 10.88 -3.73 -5.69
CA THR A 124 9.56 -3.19 -5.40
C THR A 124 9.21 -3.43 -3.94
N SER A 125 8.94 -2.35 -3.20
CA SER A 125 8.28 -2.41 -1.89
C SER A 125 6.78 -2.55 -2.14
N ALA A 126 6.10 -3.48 -1.47
CA ALA A 126 4.66 -3.63 -1.60
C ALA A 126 3.98 -3.72 -0.25
N MET A 127 2.93 -2.93 -0.09
CA MET A 127 2.12 -2.85 1.11
C MET A 127 0.67 -3.14 0.77
N ALA A 128 0.04 -4.05 1.50
CA ALA A 128 -1.33 -4.47 1.26
C ALA A 128 -2.16 -4.53 2.54
N ILE A 129 -3.47 -4.33 2.40
CA ILE A 129 -4.46 -4.71 3.40
C ILE A 129 -5.15 -5.98 2.91
N PHE A 130 -5.01 -7.07 3.67
CA PHE A 130 -5.66 -8.34 3.37
C PHE A 130 -6.00 -9.07 4.66
N ASP A 131 -7.20 -9.66 4.71
CA ASP A 131 -7.71 -10.41 5.86
C ASP A 131 -7.58 -9.67 7.22
N GLY A 132 -7.82 -8.35 7.19
CA GLY A 132 -7.74 -7.50 8.38
C GLY A 132 -6.33 -7.12 8.82
N GLN A 133 -5.29 -7.55 8.11
CA GLN A 133 -3.89 -7.25 8.40
C GLN A 133 -3.32 -6.24 7.42
N LEU A 134 -2.38 -5.42 7.88
CA LEU A 134 -1.41 -4.72 7.04
C LEU A 134 -0.24 -5.66 6.79
N MET A 135 0.20 -5.74 5.54
CA MET A 135 1.25 -6.64 5.10
C MET A 135 2.27 -5.88 4.28
N TYR A 136 3.55 -6.21 4.42
CA TYR A 136 4.64 -5.63 3.63
C TYR A 136 5.60 -6.68 3.13
N ALA A 137 6.04 -6.54 1.88
CA ALA A 137 7.07 -7.38 1.29
C ALA A 137 7.98 -6.60 0.34
N VAL A 138 9.23 -7.06 0.24
CA VAL A 138 10.14 -6.69 -0.84
C VAL A 138 10.01 -7.75 -1.95
N LYS A 139 9.74 -7.34 -3.17
CA LYS A 139 9.67 -8.22 -4.34
C LYS A 139 10.63 -7.77 -5.45
N ASP A 140 10.93 -8.71 -6.35
CA ASP A 140 11.66 -8.48 -7.59
C ASP A 140 12.98 -7.70 -7.40
N GLY A 141 13.63 -7.90 -6.25
CA GLY A 141 14.90 -7.29 -5.92
C GLY A 141 16.00 -7.81 -6.83
N GLN A 142 16.81 -6.92 -7.38
CA GLN A 142 17.96 -7.23 -8.24
C GLN A 142 19.12 -6.28 -7.97
N GLY A 143 20.33 -6.82 -7.91
CA GLY A 143 21.60 -6.08 -7.93
C GLY A 143 22.68 -6.92 -8.58
N ILE A 144 23.81 -6.32 -8.99
CA ILE A 144 24.91 -7.08 -9.58
C ILE A 144 25.53 -7.98 -8.51
N GLN A 145 25.77 -7.43 -7.31
CA GLN A 145 26.38 -8.18 -6.23
C GLN A 145 25.39 -9.14 -5.55
N TRP A 146 24.24 -8.64 -5.11
CA TRP A 146 23.27 -9.45 -4.36
C TRP A 146 22.47 -10.43 -5.21
N GLY A 147 22.54 -10.34 -6.54
CA GLY A 147 21.69 -11.10 -7.44
C GLY A 147 20.21 -10.78 -7.19
N SER A 148 19.37 -11.81 -7.22
CA SER A 148 17.94 -11.67 -6.89
C SER A 148 17.70 -11.69 -5.38
N PHE A 149 16.86 -10.78 -4.90
CA PHE A 149 16.49 -10.69 -3.48
C PHE A 149 15.02 -10.30 -3.29
N GLY A 150 14.55 -10.38 -2.04
CA GLY A 150 13.13 -10.29 -1.73
C GLY A 150 12.39 -11.62 -1.95
N GLY A 151 11.07 -11.59 -1.90
CA GLY A 151 10.20 -12.75 -2.02
C GLY A 151 9.31 -12.99 -0.80
N PRO A 152 8.46 -14.02 -0.85
CA PRO A 152 7.44 -14.28 0.18
C PRO A 152 8.01 -14.65 1.54
N ASP A 153 9.27 -15.11 1.60
CA ASP A 153 9.98 -15.44 2.84
C ASP A 153 10.27 -14.20 3.71
N TYR A 154 10.08 -12.98 3.18
CA TYR A 154 10.34 -11.72 3.88
C TYR A 154 9.07 -10.87 4.01
N LEU A 155 7.93 -11.55 4.13
CA LEU A 155 6.63 -10.93 4.32
C LEU A 155 6.40 -10.68 5.82
N VAL A 156 6.31 -9.41 6.20
CA VAL A 156 5.97 -9.01 7.58
C VAL A 156 4.53 -8.49 7.66
N ARG A 157 3.91 -8.63 8.83
CA ARG A 157 2.50 -8.32 9.03
C ARG A 157 2.25 -7.61 10.36
N MET A 158 1.21 -6.80 10.40
CA MET A 158 0.69 -6.23 11.64
C MET A 158 -0.83 -6.07 11.58
N ASP A 159 -1.46 -5.91 12.75
CA ASP A 159 -2.86 -5.50 12.81
C ASP A 159 -3.04 -4.14 12.16
N ARG A 160 -4.14 -3.96 11.42
CA ARG A 160 -4.39 -2.73 10.66
C ARG A 160 -4.66 -1.48 11.52
N ASP A 161 -4.83 -1.65 12.82
CA ASP A 161 -5.06 -0.58 13.81
C ASP A 161 -6.04 0.52 13.34
N GLY A 162 -7.22 0.10 12.86
CA GLY A 162 -8.26 1.02 12.37
C GLY A 162 -8.10 1.51 10.91
N ILE A 163 -6.99 1.22 10.24
CA ILE A 163 -6.77 1.55 8.82
C ILE A 163 -7.56 0.56 7.95
N SER A 164 -8.60 1.04 7.28
CA SER A 164 -9.52 0.20 6.49
C SER A 164 -9.12 0.05 5.01
N ASN A 165 -8.37 1.01 4.47
CA ASN A 165 -7.87 1.08 3.10
C ASN A 165 -6.56 1.89 3.07
N LEU A 166 -5.91 1.96 1.91
CA LEU A 166 -4.68 2.73 1.69
C LEU A 166 -4.94 4.03 0.90
N ASN A 167 -6.15 4.59 0.97
CA ASN A 167 -6.49 5.81 0.24
C ASN A 167 -5.75 7.05 0.79
N GLN A 168 -5.28 6.99 2.04
CA GLN A 168 -4.49 8.05 2.69
C GLN A 168 -2.97 7.87 2.48
N TYR A 169 -2.56 6.95 1.59
CA TYR A 169 -1.17 6.73 1.26
C TYR A 169 -0.57 7.91 0.47
N ASP A 170 0.60 8.40 0.89
CA ASP A 170 1.34 9.45 0.21
C ASP A 170 2.81 9.02 -0.05
N PRO A 171 3.24 8.89 -1.32
CA PRO A 171 4.60 8.52 -1.65
C PRO A 171 5.64 9.60 -1.33
N ALA A 172 5.24 10.87 -1.18
CA ALA A 172 6.16 11.92 -0.75
C ALA A 172 6.72 11.59 0.65
N LYS A 173 5.87 11.05 1.53
CA LYS A 173 6.29 10.62 2.88
C LYS A 173 7.32 9.49 2.84
N SER A 174 7.22 8.55 1.90
CA SER A 174 8.23 7.49 1.74
C SER A 174 9.58 8.03 1.29
N ILE A 175 9.59 9.06 0.43
CA ILE A 175 10.83 9.74 -0.02
C ILE A 175 11.46 10.53 1.12
N GLU A 176 10.67 11.36 1.80
CA GLU A 176 11.11 12.20 2.91
C GLU A 176 11.65 11.37 4.09
N ALA A 177 11.10 10.16 4.29
CA ALA A 177 11.50 9.30 5.38
C ALA A 177 12.75 8.44 5.08
N VAL A 178 13.27 8.43 3.84
CA VAL A 178 14.52 7.70 3.56
C VAL A 178 15.63 8.23 4.45
N ASP A 179 16.32 7.31 5.13
CA ASP A 179 17.42 7.66 6.04
C ASP A 179 18.69 6.91 5.65
N ILE A 180 19.77 7.66 5.40
CA ILE A 180 21.11 7.10 5.24
C ILE A 180 21.84 7.17 6.58
N GLY A 181 21.46 6.28 7.49
CA GLY A 181 21.97 6.28 8.86
C GLY A 181 23.49 6.14 8.97
N PHE A 182 24.17 5.58 7.94
CA PHE A 182 25.63 5.56 7.90
C PHE A 182 26.19 5.60 6.47
N GLY A 183 27.16 6.49 6.22
CA GLY A 183 27.91 6.52 4.96
C GLY A 183 27.17 7.17 3.80
N GLY A 184 26.45 8.28 4.00
CA GLY A 184 25.75 9.02 2.94
C GLY A 184 26.61 9.34 1.71
N ASN A 185 27.88 9.67 1.90
CA ASN A 185 28.82 9.92 0.80
C ASN A 185 29.11 8.68 -0.07
N ARG A 186 28.64 7.50 0.35
CA ARG A 186 28.77 6.23 -0.37
C ARG A 186 27.50 5.81 -1.11
N VAL A 187 26.53 6.71 -1.17
CA VAL A 187 25.32 6.57 -1.96
C VAL A 187 25.39 7.58 -3.10
N SER A 188 25.35 7.11 -4.34
CA SER A 188 25.34 7.99 -5.52
C SER A 188 23.96 8.59 -5.74
N SER A 189 22.89 7.81 -5.54
CA SER A 189 21.51 8.28 -5.68
C SER A 189 20.52 7.29 -5.11
N ILE A 190 19.41 7.80 -4.59
CA ILE A 190 18.20 7.06 -4.24
C ILE A 190 17.03 7.64 -5.02
N ARG A 191 16.21 6.79 -5.64
CA ARG A 191 15.06 7.23 -6.46
C ARG A 191 13.86 6.34 -6.26
N LEU A 192 12.72 6.95 -5.90
CA LEU A 192 11.41 6.35 -6.08
C LEU A 192 10.99 6.59 -7.53
N ARG A 193 10.87 5.53 -8.33
CA ARG A 193 10.66 5.66 -9.78
C ARG A 193 9.18 5.67 -10.16
N ARG A 194 8.38 4.88 -9.44
CA ARG A 194 7.00 4.61 -9.80
C ARG A 194 6.23 4.09 -8.60
N VAL A 195 4.98 4.53 -8.47
CA VAL A 195 4.03 4.06 -7.46
C VAL A 195 2.79 3.54 -8.15
N ARG A 196 2.27 2.39 -7.72
CA ARG A 196 1.03 1.80 -8.22
C ARG A 196 0.04 1.66 -7.08
N TYR A 197 -1.18 2.13 -7.33
CA TYR A 197 -2.34 2.00 -6.46
C TYR A 197 -3.27 0.98 -7.10
N ILE A 198 -3.56 -0.11 -6.40
CA ILE A 198 -4.45 -1.16 -6.87
C ILE A 198 -5.71 -1.12 -6.02
N ASP A 199 -6.84 -0.87 -6.68
CA ASP A 199 -8.14 -0.77 -6.03
C ASP A 199 -8.91 -2.09 -5.99
N THR A 200 -9.93 -2.14 -5.15
CA THR A 200 -10.81 -3.31 -4.95
C THR A 200 -11.59 -3.73 -6.20
N THR A 201 -11.63 -2.92 -7.26
CA THR A 201 -12.21 -3.29 -8.56
C THR A 201 -11.18 -3.87 -9.53
N GLY A 202 -9.90 -3.88 -9.14
CA GLY A 202 -8.78 -4.38 -9.93
C GLY A 202 -8.13 -3.34 -10.83
N ASN A 203 -8.53 -2.06 -10.75
CA ASN A 203 -7.84 -1.02 -11.52
C ASN A 203 -6.47 -0.72 -10.91
N VAL A 204 -5.53 -0.37 -11.78
CA VAL A 204 -4.20 0.06 -11.40
C VAL A 204 -4.00 1.51 -11.81
N HIS A 205 -3.89 2.40 -10.82
CA HIS A 205 -3.49 3.78 -11.04
C HIS A 205 -1.98 3.91 -10.82
N THR A 206 -1.25 4.42 -11.80
CA THR A 206 0.21 4.51 -11.77
C THR A 206 0.66 5.96 -11.73
N VAL A 207 1.49 6.31 -10.76
CA VAL A 207 2.17 7.61 -10.64
C VAL A 207 3.64 7.41 -10.97
N GLN A 208 4.16 8.19 -11.92
CA GLN A 208 5.60 8.25 -12.18
C GLN A 208 6.19 9.27 -11.20
N VAL A 209 7.21 8.84 -10.46
CA VAL A 209 7.88 9.67 -9.48
C VAL A 209 9.30 9.90 -10.01
N GLN A 210 9.68 11.17 -10.17
CA GLN A 210 11.02 11.56 -10.64
C GLN A 210 11.76 12.31 -9.53
N GLU A 211 11.47 11.95 -8.29
CA GLU A 211 12.03 12.56 -7.09
C GLU A 211 13.15 11.67 -6.54
N SER A 212 14.18 12.34 -6.03
CA SER A 212 15.30 11.70 -5.33
C SER A 212 15.18 11.99 -3.85
N ALA A 213 15.56 11.01 -3.03
CA ALA A 213 15.90 11.29 -1.64
C ALA A 213 17.32 11.87 -1.60
N ASP A 214 17.49 12.95 -0.84
CA ASP A 214 18.76 13.68 -0.66
C ASP A 214 19.63 13.09 0.46
#